data_AF-A0BWN3-F1
#
_entry.id   AF-A0BWN3-F1
#
_cell.length_a   1.000
_cell.length_b   1.000
_cell.length_c   1.000
_cell.angle_alpha   90.00
_cell.angle_beta   90.00
_cell.angle_gamma   90.00
#
_symmetry.space_group_name_H-M   'P 1'
#
loop_
_entity.id
_entity.type
_entity.pdbx_description
1 polymer ?
#
loop_
_entity_poly.entity_id
_entity_poly.type
_entity_poly.pdbx_seq_one_letter_code
_entity_poly.pdbx_strand_id
1 'polypeptide(L)'
;MSIMAIFKNCIEHFRGKFSKNYIPAQTPKAHSKKKVLVLDLDETLVHCEFKENNNFQYEALLKVIHKEQEYKIHLRTRPHLNKFLLEASRDYEIIIFTAGYEVYCEKVLEYIDKDRLISDYYARGSCQFINGVCFKDLSLLDRSMEDIIFIDNNPNAFDRCQDNGLLIPSYLDSDDDDCLLKLIPFLKFLSKKKDLRPINQHVHTYENNIGEPLFTDPQKTLEIQQQAVDEDSLSEDNVIKQENDITDLDIKHKKTQTHFEPVFKISNKLRSATLFSG
;
A
#
# COMPACT_ATOMS: atom_id res chain seq x y z
N MET A 1 -33.10 0.52 13.91
CA MET A 1 -31.87 0.94 13.20
C MET A 1 -30.87 -0.20 13.35
N SER A 2 -30.35 -0.79 12.27
CA SER A 2 -29.44 -1.95 12.36
C SER A 2 -28.11 -1.55 13.01
N ILE A 3 -27.48 -2.46 13.77
CA ILE A 3 -26.14 -2.28 14.36
C ILE A 3 -25.11 -1.83 13.30
N MET A 4 -25.26 -2.30 12.06
CA MET A 4 -24.42 -1.88 10.92
C MET A 4 -24.58 -0.40 10.56
N ALA A 5 -25.80 0.16 10.70
CA ALA A 5 -26.05 1.57 10.44
C ALA A 5 -25.47 2.48 11.54
N ILE A 6 -25.40 1.98 12.78
CA ILE A 6 -24.76 2.68 13.90
C ILE A 6 -23.24 2.68 13.71
N PHE A 7 -22.64 1.56 13.30
CA PHE A 7 -21.21 1.47 12.98
C PHE A 7 -20.82 2.37 11.79
N LYS A 8 -21.65 2.41 10.73
CA LYS A 8 -21.46 3.27 9.57
C LYS A 8 -21.48 4.76 9.93
N ASN A 9 -22.43 5.17 10.78
CA ASN A 9 -22.47 6.54 11.30
C ASN A 9 -21.27 6.87 12.19
N CYS A 10 -20.79 5.92 13.00
CA CYS A 10 -19.57 6.14 13.80
C CYS A 10 -18.33 6.32 12.90
N ILE A 11 -18.16 5.51 11.86
CA ILE A 11 -17.03 5.63 10.93
C ILE A 11 -17.08 6.93 10.14
N GLU A 12 -18.24 7.34 9.60
CA GLU A 12 -18.36 8.63 8.92
C GLU A 12 -18.18 9.83 9.89
N HIS A 13 -18.64 9.70 11.13
CA HIS A 13 -18.46 10.72 12.17
C HIS A 13 -17.01 10.82 12.67
N PHE A 14 -16.25 9.72 12.66
CA PHE A 14 -14.80 9.73 12.94
C PHE A 14 -13.98 10.25 11.73
N ARG A 15 -14.39 9.93 10.49
CA ARG A 15 -13.78 10.43 9.25
C ARG A 15 -13.91 11.94 9.04
N GLY A 16 -14.89 12.59 9.67
CA GLY A 16 -15.17 14.03 9.54
C GLY A 16 -14.40 14.96 10.49
N LYS A 17 -13.52 14.45 11.38
CA LYS A 17 -12.85 15.27 12.41
C LYS A 17 -11.44 15.75 12.08
N PHE A 18 -10.85 15.30 10.98
CA PHE A 18 -9.57 15.81 10.48
C PHE A 18 -9.78 16.43 9.11
N SER A 19 -9.22 17.63 8.90
CA SER A 19 -9.16 18.27 7.59
C SER A 19 -8.35 17.37 6.66
N LYS A 20 -9.02 16.58 5.81
CA LYS A 20 -8.35 15.83 4.75
C LYS A 20 -7.67 16.81 3.81
N ASN A 21 -6.37 16.66 3.58
CA ASN A 21 -5.66 17.50 2.60
C ASN A 21 -6.00 17.06 1.16
N TYR A 22 -6.27 15.77 0.98
CA TYR A 22 -6.75 15.19 -0.27
C TYR A 22 -8.27 14.91 -0.22
N ILE A 23 -9.00 15.41 -1.22
CA ILE A 23 -10.45 15.18 -1.36
C ILE A 23 -10.67 14.25 -2.55
N PRO A 24 -11.16 13.01 -2.33
CA PRO A 24 -11.47 12.07 -3.40
C PRO A 24 -12.50 12.62 -4.39
N ALA A 25 -12.57 11.99 -5.57
CA ALA A 25 -13.60 12.28 -6.55
C ALA A 25 -15.00 12.20 -5.94
N GLN A 26 -15.85 13.20 -6.20
CA GLN A 26 -17.25 13.19 -5.76
C GLN A 26 -18.09 12.33 -6.71
N THR A 27 -17.88 11.02 -6.69
CA THR A 27 -18.74 10.06 -7.39
C THR A 27 -19.93 9.69 -6.50
N PRO A 28 -21.18 9.74 -6.99
CA PRO A 28 -22.32 9.28 -6.21
C PRO A 28 -22.16 7.79 -5.87
N LYS A 29 -21.88 7.48 -4.59
CA LYS A 29 -21.72 6.12 -4.04
C LYS A 29 -22.89 5.17 -4.38
N ALA A 30 -24.04 5.67 -4.83
CA ALA A 30 -25.29 4.93 -4.90
C ALA A 30 -25.69 4.37 -6.27
N HIS A 31 -25.07 4.74 -7.41
CA HIS A 31 -25.62 4.39 -8.74
C HIS A 31 -24.59 4.14 -9.86
N SER A 32 -23.32 3.92 -9.52
CA SER A 32 -22.32 3.58 -10.53
C SER A 32 -22.50 2.12 -10.97
N LYS A 33 -22.72 1.88 -12.27
CA LYS A 33 -22.64 0.52 -12.88
C LYS A 33 -21.20 0.02 -13.02
N LYS A 34 -20.21 0.80 -12.58
CA LYS A 34 -18.79 0.44 -12.69
C LYS A 34 -18.46 -0.68 -11.71
N LYS A 35 -17.48 -1.49 -12.11
CA LYS A 35 -16.80 -2.42 -11.21
C LYS A 35 -15.92 -1.65 -10.23
N VAL A 36 -15.32 -2.31 -9.25
CA VAL A 36 -14.49 -1.67 -8.23
C VAL A 36 -13.05 -2.16 -8.38
N LEU A 37 -12.13 -1.23 -8.54
CA LEU A 37 -10.70 -1.48 -8.62
C LEU A 37 -10.05 -0.97 -7.34
N VAL A 38 -9.62 -1.89 -6.49
CA VAL A 38 -8.88 -1.58 -5.26
C VAL A 38 -7.39 -1.74 -5.57
N LEU A 39 -6.59 -0.73 -5.27
CA LEU A 39 -5.15 -0.69 -5.53
C LEU A 39 -4.39 -0.42 -4.25
N ASP A 40 -3.29 -1.15 -4.04
CA ASP A 40 -2.25 -0.69 -3.13
C ASP A 40 -1.51 0.54 -3.70
N LEU A 41 -0.71 1.21 -2.87
CA LEU A 41 0.02 2.41 -3.22
C LEU A 41 1.52 2.13 -3.42
N ASP A 42 2.20 1.74 -2.33
CA ASP A 42 3.64 1.53 -2.28
C ASP A 42 4.02 0.26 -3.05
N GLU A 43 5.11 0.33 -3.83
CA GLU A 43 5.58 -0.72 -4.75
C GLU A 43 4.52 -1.21 -5.77
N THR A 44 3.37 -0.51 -5.87
CA THR A 44 2.28 -0.83 -6.78
C THR A 44 2.04 0.31 -7.78
N LEU A 45 1.83 1.54 -7.30
CA LEU A 45 1.64 2.75 -8.12
C LEU A 45 2.83 3.71 -8.04
N VAL A 46 3.55 3.69 -6.92
CA VAL A 46 4.72 4.55 -6.66
C VAL A 46 5.79 3.74 -5.95
N HIS A 47 7.03 4.21 -6.02
CA HIS A 47 8.09 3.81 -5.10
C HIS A 47 8.57 5.05 -4.36
N CYS A 48 8.72 4.95 -3.03
CA CYS A 48 9.06 6.08 -2.18
C CYS A 48 10.20 5.75 -1.22
N GLU A 49 11.15 6.68 -1.09
CA GLU A 49 12.20 6.61 -0.10
C GLU A 49 12.09 7.77 0.91
N PHE A 50 12.33 7.45 2.19
CA PHE A 50 12.23 8.42 3.30
C PHE A 50 13.60 8.96 3.74
N LYS A 51 14.67 8.49 3.09
CA LYS A 51 16.05 8.95 3.26
C LYS A 51 16.58 9.44 1.94
N GLU A 52 17.61 10.27 1.99
CA GLU A 52 18.31 10.71 0.79
C GLU A 52 19.20 9.57 0.28
N ASN A 53 18.98 9.17 -0.97
CA ASN A 53 19.75 8.15 -1.65
C ASN A 53 20.16 8.69 -3.02
N ASN A 54 21.45 8.84 -3.25
CA ASN A 54 21.97 9.37 -4.52
C ASN A 54 21.73 8.42 -5.71
N ASN A 55 21.42 7.14 -5.44
CA ASN A 55 21.12 6.15 -6.47
C ASN A 55 19.64 6.14 -6.84
N PHE A 56 18.76 6.68 -5.99
CA PHE A 56 17.33 6.73 -6.24
C PHE A 56 16.98 7.98 -7.04
N GLN A 57 16.52 7.77 -8.26
CA GLN A 57 16.13 8.84 -9.17
C GLN A 57 14.66 9.21 -8.91
N TYR A 58 14.41 10.07 -7.94
CA TYR A 58 13.05 10.54 -7.63
C TYR A 58 12.60 11.66 -8.58
N GLU A 59 11.31 11.71 -8.87
CA GLU A 59 10.70 12.79 -9.69
C GLU A 59 10.14 13.93 -8.83
N ALA A 60 9.80 13.65 -7.57
CA ALA A 60 9.23 14.62 -6.66
C ALA A 60 9.74 14.46 -5.22
N LEU A 61 9.90 15.59 -4.53
CA LEU A 61 10.18 15.63 -3.10
C LEU A 61 8.93 16.15 -2.39
N LEU A 62 8.22 15.27 -1.69
CA LEU A 62 7.05 15.62 -0.91
C LEU A 62 7.44 15.81 0.56
N LYS A 63 6.74 16.71 1.25
CA LYS A 63 6.90 16.97 2.67
C LYS A 63 5.62 16.66 3.41
N VAL A 64 5.73 15.90 4.50
CA VAL A 64 4.64 15.51 5.38
C VAL A 64 5.00 15.84 6.82
N ILE A 65 4.05 16.38 7.57
CA ILE A 65 4.19 16.55 9.01
C ILE A 65 3.42 15.40 9.69
N HIS A 66 4.11 14.64 10.53
CA HIS A 66 3.51 13.58 11.34
C HIS A 66 4.07 13.67 12.75
N LYS A 67 3.20 13.74 13.77
CA LYS A 67 3.60 13.89 15.18
C LYS A 67 4.61 15.02 15.39
N GLU A 68 4.32 16.19 14.81
CA GLU A 68 5.14 17.43 14.90
C GLU A 68 6.51 17.36 14.22
N GLN A 69 6.83 16.25 13.54
CA GLN A 69 8.07 16.09 12.79
C GLN A 69 7.82 16.17 11.28
N GLU A 70 8.67 16.91 10.56
CA GLU A 70 8.69 16.93 9.10
C GLU A 70 9.44 15.70 8.57
N TYR A 71 8.81 14.98 7.65
CA TYR A 71 9.38 13.89 6.89
C TYR A 71 9.46 14.29 5.41
N LYS A 72 10.58 13.96 4.78
CA LYS A 72 10.80 14.11 3.34
C LYS A 72 10.56 12.76 2.67
N ILE A 73 9.82 12.79 1.57
CA ILE A 73 9.48 11.62 0.77
C ILE A 73 10.01 11.88 -0.63
N HIS A 74 11.03 11.13 -1.03
CA HIS A 74 11.48 11.06 -2.42
C HIS A 74 10.52 10.10 -3.13
N LEU A 75 9.79 10.58 -4.12
CA LEU A 75 8.76 9.81 -4.81
C LEU A 75 9.15 9.60 -6.27
N ARG A 76 8.91 8.38 -6.75
CA ARG A 76 8.90 8.04 -8.18
C ARG A 76 7.58 7.37 -8.54
N THR A 77 6.93 7.83 -9.62
CA THR A 77 5.71 7.17 -10.10
C THR A 77 6.05 5.95 -10.94
N ARG A 78 5.24 4.90 -10.82
CA ARG A 78 5.38 3.73 -11.70
C ARG A 78 5.08 4.15 -13.14
N PRO A 79 5.87 3.71 -14.14
CA PRO A 79 5.62 4.07 -15.52
C PRO A 79 4.17 3.78 -15.94
N HIS A 80 3.64 4.67 -16.78
CA HIS A 80 2.27 4.63 -17.30
C HIS A 80 1.13 4.91 -16.30
N LEU A 81 1.42 5.32 -15.05
CA LEU A 81 0.42 5.58 -14.00
C LEU A 81 -0.75 6.46 -14.47
N ASN A 82 -0.47 7.63 -15.05
CA ASN A 82 -1.52 8.56 -15.49
C ASN A 82 -2.45 7.93 -16.55
N LYS A 83 -1.87 7.21 -17.52
CA LYS A 83 -2.63 6.51 -18.56
C LYS A 83 -3.47 5.38 -17.96
N PHE A 84 -2.90 4.64 -17.02
CA PHE A 84 -3.58 3.56 -16.31
C PHE A 84 -4.80 4.08 -15.53
N LEU A 85 -4.64 5.11 -14.69
CA LEU A 85 -5.75 5.71 -13.93
C LEU A 85 -6.85 6.22 -14.86
N LEU A 86 -6.47 6.91 -15.94
CA LEU A 86 -7.42 7.44 -16.93
C LEU A 86 -8.24 6.33 -17.60
N GLU A 87 -7.59 5.28 -18.09
CA GLU A 87 -8.28 4.16 -18.74
C GLU A 87 -9.11 3.34 -17.75
N ALA A 88 -8.57 3.03 -16.57
CA ALA A 88 -9.27 2.27 -15.53
C ALA A 88 -10.52 3.00 -15.02
N SER A 89 -10.45 4.33 -14.85
CA SER A 89 -11.55 5.15 -14.34
C SER A 89 -12.80 5.12 -15.22
N ARG A 90 -12.69 4.69 -16.49
CA ARG A 90 -13.85 4.56 -17.39
C ARG A 90 -14.78 3.42 -16.97
N ASP A 91 -14.19 2.31 -16.57
CA ASP A 91 -14.89 1.06 -16.27
C ASP A 91 -14.99 0.76 -14.76
N TYR A 92 -14.13 1.41 -13.96
CA TYR A 92 -13.98 1.14 -12.52
C TYR A 92 -14.17 2.39 -11.66
N GLU A 93 -14.76 2.18 -10.48
CA GLU A 93 -14.55 3.02 -9.30
C GLU A 93 -13.17 2.66 -8.72
N ILE A 94 -12.24 3.62 -8.71
CA ILE A 94 -10.87 3.40 -8.23
C ILE A 94 -10.81 3.74 -6.74
N ILE A 95 -10.35 2.79 -5.92
CA ILE A 95 -10.16 2.95 -4.48
C ILE A 95 -8.72 2.61 -4.12
N ILE A 96 -8.07 3.45 -3.32
CA ILE A 96 -6.74 3.14 -2.78
C ILE A 96 -6.89 2.45 -1.43
N PHE A 97 -6.18 1.35 -1.20
CA PHE A 97 -6.11 0.68 0.10
C PHE A 97 -4.66 0.37 0.45
N THR A 98 -4.04 1.22 1.28
CA THR A 98 -2.61 1.16 1.64
C THR A 98 -2.40 0.90 3.13
N ALA A 99 -1.28 0.24 3.46
CA ALA A 99 -0.77 0.10 4.82
C ALA A 99 -0.03 1.36 5.33
N GLY A 100 0.19 2.34 4.46
CA GLY A 100 0.82 3.62 4.74
C GLY A 100 -0.06 4.55 5.58
N TYR A 101 0.57 5.46 6.34
CA TYR A 101 -0.13 6.44 7.18
C TYR A 101 -1.01 7.38 6.35
N GLU A 102 -2.11 7.85 6.93
CA GLU A 102 -3.07 8.73 6.24
C GLU A 102 -2.41 10.00 5.70
N VAL A 103 -1.62 10.69 6.51
CA VAL A 103 -0.89 11.92 6.08
C VAL A 103 0.07 11.67 4.92
N TYR A 104 0.65 10.48 4.83
CA TYR A 104 1.52 10.06 3.74
C TYR A 104 0.69 9.78 2.49
N CYS A 105 -0.33 8.94 2.62
CA CYS A 105 -1.24 8.57 1.54
C CYS A 105 -1.83 9.82 0.89
N GLU A 106 -2.43 10.73 1.66
CA GLU A 106 -3.01 11.97 1.14
C GLU A 106 -2.00 12.79 0.33
N LYS A 107 -0.76 12.91 0.82
CA LYS A 107 0.29 13.68 0.13
C LYS A 107 0.68 13.05 -1.20
N VAL A 108 0.76 11.72 -1.26
CA VAL A 108 1.02 11.00 -2.51
C VAL A 108 -0.16 11.15 -3.47
N LEU A 109 -1.40 11.01 -2.99
CA LEU A 109 -2.60 11.15 -3.82
C LEU A 109 -2.76 12.57 -4.40
N GLU A 110 -2.45 13.62 -3.63
CA GLU A 110 -2.35 14.99 -4.15
C GLU A 110 -1.37 15.10 -5.32
N TYR A 111 -0.30 14.32 -5.29
CA TYR A 111 0.71 14.30 -6.33
C TYR A 111 0.25 13.50 -7.56
N ILE A 112 -0.26 12.27 -7.39
CA ILE A 112 -0.55 11.37 -8.52
C ILE A 112 -1.94 11.53 -9.15
N ASP A 113 -2.95 12.01 -8.43
CA ASP A 113 -4.34 12.04 -8.91
C ASP A 113 -4.79 13.43 -9.37
N LYS A 114 -4.10 13.97 -10.38
CA LYS A 114 -4.36 15.33 -10.88
C LYS A 114 -5.75 15.51 -11.49
N ASP A 115 -6.27 14.46 -12.11
CA ASP A 115 -7.57 14.46 -12.80
C ASP A 115 -8.74 14.06 -11.87
N ARG A 116 -8.48 13.82 -10.57
CA ARG A 116 -9.48 13.40 -9.57
C ARG A 116 -10.25 12.15 -9.99
N LEU A 117 -9.51 11.10 -10.34
CA LEU A 117 -10.03 9.82 -10.80
C LEU A 117 -10.22 8.81 -9.66
N ILE A 118 -9.54 9.01 -8.53
CA ILE A 118 -9.63 8.15 -7.35
C ILE A 118 -10.87 8.54 -6.54
N SER A 119 -11.75 7.57 -6.30
CA SER A 119 -13.08 7.77 -5.69
C SER A 119 -13.07 7.68 -4.16
N ASP A 120 -12.18 6.88 -3.56
CA ASP A 120 -12.02 6.78 -2.10
C ASP A 120 -10.63 6.26 -1.75
N TYR A 121 -10.24 6.38 -0.47
CA TYR A 121 -9.01 5.75 0.04
C TYR A 121 -9.16 5.24 1.48
N TYR A 122 -8.41 4.18 1.77
CA TYR A 122 -8.32 3.50 3.05
C TYR A 122 -6.83 3.39 3.40
N ALA A 123 -6.39 4.14 4.40
CA ALA A 123 -5.01 4.13 4.87
C ALA A 123 -4.83 3.17 6.06
N ARG A 124 -3.63 3.17 6.67
CA ARG A 124 -3.22 2.32 7.80
C ARG A 124 -4.26 2.15 8.91
N GLY A 125 -4.99 3.22 9.25
CA GLY A 125 -6.04 3.18 10.28
C GLY A 125 -7.24 2.29 9.95
N SER A 126 -7.39 1.87 8.70
CA SER A 126 -8.41 0.92 8.23
C SER A 126 -7.89 -0.51 8.12
N CYS A 127 -6.59 -0.73 8.30
CA CYS A 127 -5.97 -2.05 8.26
C CYS A 127 -6.06 -2.75 9.62
N GLN A 128 -6.06 -4.08 9.62
CA GLN A 128 -5.87 -4.90 10.81
C GLN A 128 -4.44 -5.44 10.83
N PHE A 129 -3.72 -5.22 11.92
CA PHE A 129 -2.35 -5.74 12.07
C PHE A 129 -2.34 -6.92 13.06
N ILE A 130 -1.94 -8.10 12.61
CA ILE A 130 -1.82 -9.29 13.45
C ILE A 130 -0.40 -9.83 13.31
N ASN A 131 0.36 -9.87 14.41
CA ASN A 131 1.77 -10.28 14.43
C ASN A 131 2.65 -9.54 13.41
N GLY A 132 2.37 -8.26 13.16
CA GLY A 132 3.10 -7.43 12.20
C GLY A 132 2.62 -7.57 10.74
N VAL A 133 1.74 -8.52 10.44
CA VAL A 133 1.15 -8.69 9.10
C VAL A 133 -0.05 -7.76 8.95
N CYS A 134 -0.08 -7.01 7.85
CA CYS A 134 -1.16 -6.10 7.50
C CYS A 134 -2.27 -6.85 6.73
N PHE A 135 -3.50 -6.74 7.21
CA PHE A 135 -4.69 -7.28 6.54
C PHE A 135 -5.59 -6.12 6.10
N LYS A 136 -6.04 -6.17 4.85
CA LYS A 136 -6.92 -5.18 4.21
C LYS A 136 -8.30 -5.79 4.04
N ASP A 137 -9.25 -5.36 4.88
CA ASP A 137 -10.61 -5.93 4.90
C ASP A 137 -11.50 -5.25 3.86
N LEU A 138 -11.72 -5.93 2.73
CA LEU A 138 -12.55 -5.40 1.64
C LEU A 138 -14.03 -5.25 2.01
N SER A 139 -14.51 -5.87 3.10
CA SER A 139 -15.89 -5.70 3.56
C SER A 139 -16.19 -4.26 4.02
N LEU A 140 -15.16 -3.47 4.31
CA LEU A 140 -15.27 -2.05 4.66
C LEU A 140 -15.76 -1.16 3.51
N LEU A 141 -15.66 -1.63 2.26
CA LEU A 141 -15.92 -0.83 1.06
C LEU A 141 -17.42 -0.65 0.78
N ASP A 142 -18.29 -1.46 1.37
CA ASP A 142 -19.74 -1.48 1.09
C ASP A 142 -20.02 -1.69 -0.42
N ARG A 143 -19.35 -2.69 -1.00
CA ARG A 143 -19.45 -3.09 -2.42
C ARG A 143 -19.60 -4.61 -2.52
N SER A 144 -20.21 -5.09 -3.61
CA SER A 144 -20.34 -6.53 -3.85
C SER A 144 -18.96 -7.13 -4.15
N MET A 145 -18.62 -8.23 -3.48
CA MET A 145 -17.35 -8.94 -3.74
C MET A 145 -17.27 -9.48 -5.17
N GLU A 146 -18.40 -9.69 -5.86
CA GLU A 146 -18.42 -10.11 -7.26
C GLU A 146 -17.99 -8.99 -8.23
N ASP A 147 -17.95 -7.75 -7.77
CA ASP A 147 -17.62 -6.57 -8.56
C ASP A 147 -16.21 -6.01 -8.25
N ILE A 148 -15.50 -6.59 -7.27
CA ILE A 148 -14.21 -6.09 -6.80
C ILE A 148 -13.06 -6.89 -7.41
N ILE A 149 -12.07 -6.19 -7.95
CA ILE A 149 -10.71 -6.67 -8.13
C ILE A 149 -9.79 -5.91 -7.17
N PHE A 150 -8.92 -6.63 -6.47
CA PHE A 150 -7.93 -6.06 -5.56
C PHE A 150 -6.52 -6.38 -6.03
N ILE A 151 -5.74 -5.35 -6.32
CA ILE A 151 -4.36 -5.46 -6.82
C ILE A 151 -3.40 -4.94 -5.76
N ASP A 152 -2.44 -5.79 -5.40
CA ASP A 152 -1.45 -5.54 -4.34
C ASP A 152 -0.17 -6.31 -4.69
N ASN A 153 1.00 -5.80 -4.33
CA ASN A 153 2.27 -6.48 -4.55
C ASN A 153 2.66 -7.41 -3.38
N ASN A 154 1.96 -7.34 -2.25
CA ASN A 154 2.17 -8.19 -1.09
C ASN A 154 1.17 -9.37 -1.08
N PRO A 155 1.65 -10.63 -1.18
CA PRO A 155 0.75 -11.79 -1.19
C PRO A 155 -0.10 -11.93 0.08
N ASN A 156 0.40 -11.47 1.24
CA ASN A 156 -0.34 -11.55 2.50
C ASN A 156 -1.58 -10.64 2.53
N ALA A 157 -1.64 -9.62 1.66
CA ALA A 157 -2.80 -8.74 1.57
C ALA A 157 -4.09 -9.49 1.19
N PHE A 158 -3.97 -10.62 0.50
CA PHE A 158 -5.08 -11.39 -0.05
C PHE A 158 -5.61 -12.48 0.89
N ASP A 159 -5.03 -12.66 2.08
CA ASP A 159 -5.36 -13.78 2.98
C ASP A 159 -6.86 -13.94 3.28
N ARG A 160 -7.62 -12.83 3.26
CA ARG A 160 -9.07 -12.81 3.52
C ARG A 160 -9.93 -12.61 2.27
N CYS A 161 -9.32 -12.51 1.08
CA CYS A 161 -9.99 -12.18 -0.17
C CYS A 161 -9.28 -12.79 -1.40
N GLN A 162 -8.81 -14.04 -1.27
CA GLN A 162 -8.01 -14.72 -2.30
C GLN A 162 -8.65 -14.70 -3.69
N ASP A 163 -9.96 -14.91 -3.77
CA ASP A 163 -10.69 -14.91 -5.05
C ASP A 163 -10.74 -13.55 -5.74
N ASN A 164 -10.51 -12.45 -5.01
CA ASN A 164 -10.50 -11.08 -5.52
C ASN A 164 -9.10 -10.56 -5.83
N GLY A 165 -8.06 -11.28 -5.41
CA GLY A 165 -6.67 -10.82 -5.46
C GLY A 165 -6.01 -11.00 -6.83
N LEU A 166 -5.27 -9.99 -7.24
CA LEU A 166 -4.28 -10.05 -8.31
C LEU A 166 -2.94 -9.57 -7.76
N LEU A 167 -1.98 -10.49 -7.65
CA LEU A 167 -0.61 -10.13 -7.29
C LEU A 167 0.07 -9.42 -8.47
N ILE A 168 0.52 -8.19 -8.26
CA ILE A 168 1.32 -7.43 -9.22
C ILE A 168 2.80 -7.46 -8.82
N PRO A 169 3.76 -7.52 -9.76
CA PRO A 169 5.16 -7.35 -9.43
C PRO A 169 5.43 -6.03 -8.70
N SER A 170 6.30 -6.10 -7.69
CA SER A 170 6.73 -4.92 -6.94
C SER A 170 7.48 -3.96 -7.86
N TYR A 171 7.09 -2.69 -7.84
CA TYR A 171 7.78 -1.62 -8.56
C TYR A 171 8.92 -1.07 -7.73
N LEU A 172 10.14 -1.35 -8.18
CA LEU A 172 11.38 -0.81 -7.62
C LEU A 172 12.05 0.00 -8.73
N ASP A 173 11.53 1.21 -8.94
CA ASP A 173 12.11 2.31 -9.74
C ASP A 173 12.50 2.10 -11.23
N SER A 174 12.35 0.90 -11.79
CA SER A 174 12.70 0.58 -13.18
C SER A 174 11.90 1.37 -14.23
N ASP A 175 12.60 2.00 -15.18
CA ASP A 175 11.98 2.72 -16.31
C ASP A 175 11.35 1.80 -17.36
N ASP A 176 11.77 0.53 -17.42
CA ASP A 176 11.27 -0.48 -18.35
C ASP A 176 10.03 -1.22 -17.81
N ASP A 177 9.54 -0.87 -16.61
CA ASP A 177 8.32 -1.47 -16.05
C ASP A 177 7.09 -1.13 -16.92
N ASP A 178 6.38 -2.16 -17.37
CA ASP A 178 5.17 -2.03 -18.17
C ASP A 178 3.93 -2.65 -17.51
N CYS A 179 4.00 -2.97 -16.20
CA CYS A 179 2.96 -3.73 -15.53
C CYS A 179 1.62 -2.98 -15.52
N LEU A 180 1.63 -1.67 -15.24
CA LEU A 180 0.41 -0.85 -15.31
C LEU A 180 -0.14 -0.75 -16.74
N LEU A 181 0.73 -0.75 -17.75
CA LEU A 181 0.32 -0.71 -19.15
C LEU A 181 -0.36 -2.04 -19.55
N LYS A 182 0.19 -3.18 -19.13
CA LYS A 182 -0.38 -4.53 -19.35
C LYS A 182 -1.71 -4.74 -18.62
N LEU A 183 -1.89 -4.11 -17.46
CA LEU A 183 -3.16 -4.17 -16.73
C LEU A 183 -4.34 -3.54 -17.48
N ILE A 184 -4.12 -2.49 -18.28
CA ILE A 184 -5.21 -1.77 -18.97
C ILE A 184 -6.07 -2.71 -19.83
N PRO A 185 -5.53 -3.47 -20.80
CA PRO A 185 -6.35 -4.35 -21.63
C PRO A 185 -6.94 -5.54 -20.84
N PHE A 186 -6.26 -6.01 -19.79
CA PHE A 186 -6.79 -7.03 -18.88
C PHE A 186 -8.03 -6.53 -18.11
N LEU A 187 -7.93 -5.35 -17.49
CA LEU A 187 -9.04 -4.74 -16.75
C LEU A 187 -10.24 -4.46 -17.66
N LYS A 188 -10.01 -4.07 -18.91
CA LYS A 188 -11.07 -3.90 -19.92
C LYS A 188 -11.71 -5.23 -20.36
N PHE A 189 -10.97 -6.33 -20.34
CA PHE A 189 -11.53 -7.67 -20.52
C PHE A 189 -12.38 -8.07 -19.31
N LEU A 190 -11.87 -7.83 -18.10
CA LEU A 190 -12.49 -8.21 -16.83
C LEU A 190 -13.77 -7.40 -16.55
N SER A 191 -13.84 -6.14 -16.96
CA SER A 191 -15.01 -5.26 -16.73
C SER A 191 -16.30 -5.78 -17.37
N LYS A 192 -16.19 -6.66 -18.36
CA LYS A 192 -17.31 -7.30 -19.07
C LYS A 192 -17.85 -8.54 -18.36
N LYS A 193 -17.21 -9.00 -17.29
CA LYS A 193 -17.61 -10.21 -16.55
C LYS A 193 -18.71 -9.87 -15.55
N LYS A 194 -19.61 -10.82 -15.33
CA LYS A 194 -20.69 -10.68 -14.35
C LYS A 194 -20.12 -10.75 -12.93
N ASP A 195 -19.41 -11.83 -12.61
CA ASP A 195 -18.61 -11.99 -11.39
C ASP A 195 -17.13 -11.93 -11.79
N LEU A 196 -16.36 -11.08 -11.12
CA LEU A 196 -14.92 -10.93 -11.34
C LEU A 196 -14.12 -12.06 -10.70
N ARG A 197 -14.75 -12.89 -9.86
CA ARG A 197 -14.07 -13.96 -9.13
C ARG A 197 -14.18 -15.33 -9.83
N PRO A 198 -13.23 -16.23 -9.58
CA PRO A 198 -11.94 -15.93 -8.95
C PRO A 198 -11.00 -15.29 -9.99
N ILE A 199 -10.28 -14.25 -9.59
CA ILE A 199 -9.47 -13.43 -10.51
C ILE A 199 -8.40 -14.26 -11.22
N ASN A 200 -7.79 -15.23 -10.52
CA ASN A 200 -6.79 -16.13 -11.10
C ASN A 200 -7.32 -16.88 -12.34
N GLN A 201 -8.58 -17.31 -12.37
CA GLN A 201 -9.17 -17.98 -13.54
C GLN A 201 -9.33 -17.01 -14.72
N HIS A 202 -9.70 -15.75 -14.46
CA HIS A 202 -9.77 -14.72 -15.50
C HIS A 202 -8.40 -14.37 -16.06
N VAL A 203 -7.35 -14.34 -15.22
CA VAL A 203 -5.96 -14.17 -15.67
C VAL A 203 -5.56 -15.29 -16.62
N HIS A 204 -5.70 -16.56 -16.21
CA HIS A 204 -5.38 -17.71 -17.07
C HIS A 204 -6.16 -17.67 -18.39
N THR A 205 -7.45 -17.31 -18.34
CA THR A 205 -8.27 -17.17 -19.55
C THR A 205 -7.74 -16.06 -20.46
N TYR A 206 -7.36 -14.92 -19.88
CA TYR A 206 -6.84 -13.78 -20.62
C TYR A 206 -5.48 -14.10 -21.27
N GLU A 207 -4.54 -14.66 -20.51
CA GLU A 207 -3.21 -15.08 -20.97
C GLU A 207 -3.32 -16.10 -22.12
N ASN A 208 -4.20 -17.10 -22.00
CA ASN A 208 -4.45 -18.06 -23.08
C ASN A 208 -4.98 -17.39 -24.36
N ASN A 209 -5.75 -16.31 -24.24
CA ASN A 209 -6.28 -15.61 -25.41
C ASN A 209 -5.22 -14.74 -26.11
N ILE A 210 -4.27 -14.19 -25.37
CA ILE A 210 -3.23 -13.31 -25.92
C ILE A 210 -1.94 -14.07 -26.27
N GLY A 211 -1.76 -15.28 -25.73
CA GLY A 211 -0.60 -16.14 -26.00
C GLY A 211 0.66 -15.79 -25.20
N GLU A 212 0.53 -14.98 -24.14
CA GLU A 212 1.64 -14.55 -23.28
C GLU A 212 1.17 -14.31 -21.83
N PRO A 213 2.07 -14.40 -20.82
CA PRO A 213 1.75 -14.08 -19.43
C PRO A 213 1.41 -12.61 -19.23
N LEU A 214 0.53 -12.31 -18.26
CA LEU A 214 0.15 -10.94 -17.93
C LEU A 214 1.32 -10.13 -17.35
N PHE A 215 2.20 -10.79 -16.60
CA PHE A 215 3.44 -10.20 -16.07
C PHE A 215 4.63 -11.11 -16.36
N THR A 216 5.79 -10.52 -16.61
CA THR A 216 7.04 -11.24 -16.77
C THR A 216 7.57 -11.70 -15.42
N ASP A 217 7.46 -13.01 -15.19
CA ASP A 217 8.03 -13.80 -14.09
C ASP A 217 7.54 -13.49 -12.66
N PRO A 218 6.53 -14.23 -12.16
CA PRO A 218 6.09 -14.17 -10.77
C PRO A 218 7.18 -14.55 -9.74
N GLN A 219 8.18 -15.36 -10.12
CA GLN A 219 9.21 -15.84 -9.18
C GLN A 219 10.24 -14.76 -8.86
N LYS A 220 10.57 -13.90 -9.82
CA LYS A 220 11.43 -12.73 -9.59
C LYS A 220 10.88 -11.80 -8.51
N THR A 221 9.55 -11.67 -8.42
CA THR A 221 8.89 -10.83 -7.40
C THR A 221 9.10 -11.39 -5.98
N LEU A 222 9.04 -12.72 -5.82
CA LEU A 222 9.27 -13.39 -4.53
C LEU A 222 10.75 -13.38 -4.11
N GLU A 223 11.67 -13.51 -5.06
CA GLU A 223 13.12 -13.46 -4.82
C GLU A 223 13.59 -12.05 -4.45
N ILE A 224 13.07 -11.02 -5.13
CA ILE A 224 13.33 -9.61 -4.79
C ILE A 224 12.77 -9.27 -3.39
N GLN A 225 11.60 -9.78 -3.03
CA GLN A 225 11.04 -9.59 -1.69
C GLN A 225 11.88 -10.26 -0.59
N GLN A 226 12.53 -11.40 -0.88
CA GLN A 226 13.44 -12.05 0.07
C GLN A 226 14.77 -11.31 0.20
N GLN A 227 15.26 -10.70 -0.88
CA GLN A 227 16.51 -9.91 -0.88
C GLN A 227 16.33 -8.50 -0.27
N ALA A 228 15.19 -7.84 -0.49
CA ALA A 228 14.91 -6.50 0.05
C ALA A 228 14.72 -6.48 1.58
N VAL A 229 14.30 -7.61 2.18
CA VAL A 229 14.20 -7.75 3.64
C VAL A 229 15.59 -7.78 4.31
N ASP A 230 16.62 -8.23 3.60
CA ASP A 230 17.98 -8.34 4.13
C ASP A 230 18.77 -7.01 4.04
N GLU A 231 18.48 -6.14 3.07
CA GLU A 231 19.22 -4.87 2.89
C GLU A 231 18.56 -3.65 3.55
N ASP A 232 17.23 -3.60 3.69
CA ASP A 232 16.52 -2.37 4.12
C ASP A 232 15.87 -2.43 5.51
N SER A 233 16.40 -3.31 6.38
CA SER A 233 16.05 -3.27 7.80
C SER A 233 16.64 -2.01 8.46
N LEU A 234 15.87 -0.92 8.41
CA LEU A 234 16.05 0.25 9.25
C LEU A 234 15.87 -0.18 10.72
N SER A 235 16.95 -0.60 11.35
CA SER A 235 17.07 -0.74 12.79
C SER A 235 17.33 0.64 13.42
N GLU A 236 16.83 0.84 14.65
CA GLU A 236 16.94 2.09 15.41
C GLU A 236 18.39 2.57 15.61
N ASP A 237 19.38 1.71 15.36
CA ASP A 237 20.80 2.02 15.57
C ASP A 237 21.43 2.91 14.46
N ASN A 238 20.73 3.15 13.34
CA ASN A 238 21.24 3.96 12.23
C ASN A 238 20.62 5.37 12.13
N VAL A 239 19.94 5.84 13.19
CA VAL A 239 19.58 7.26 13.32
C VAL A 239 20.73 7.97 14.02
N ILE A 240 21.55 8.68 13.25
CA ILE A 240 22.52 9.62 13.79
C ILE A 240 21.73 10.67 14.59
N LYS A 241 21.79 10.58 15.92
CA LYS A 241 21.40 11.69 16.79
C LYS A 241 22.29 12.87 16.41
N GLN A 242 21.69 13.96 15.92
CA GLN A 242 22.40 15.23 15.93
C GLN A 242 22.70 15.54 17.40
N GLU A 243 23.98 15.50 17.76
CA GLU A 243 24.46 16.01 19.04
C GLU A 243 24.12 17.49 19.09
N ASN A 244 23.04 17.84 19.80
CA ASN A 244 22.79 19.10 20.50
C ASN A 244 21.37 19.02 21.06
N ASP A 245 21.21 18.34 22.20
CA ASP A 245 20.22 18.63 23.24
C ASP A 245 20.25 17.50 24.29
N ILE A 246 21.32 17.48 25.09
CA ILE A 246 21.32 16.79 26.37
C ILE A 246 20.94 17.83 27.42
N THR A 247 19.75 17.71 28.01
CA THR A 247 19.41 18.43 29.24
C THR A 247 19.71 17.53 30.45
N ASP A 248 20.13 18.16 31.55
CA ASP A 248 20.76 17.57 32.74
C ASP A 248 19.93 16.54 33.57
N LEU A 249 18.91 15.90 33.00
CA LEU A 249 18.02 14.99 33.73
C LEU A 249 18.33 13.49 33.60
N ASP A 250 19.23 13.08 32.69
CA ASP A 250 19.46 11.65 32.38
C ASP A 250 20.65 10.98 33.14
N ILE A 251 21.30 11.67 34.07
CA ILE A 251 22.53 11.15 34.73
C ILE A 251 22.26 10.22 35.93
N LYS A 252 21.02 10.04 36.39
CA LYS A 252 20.74 9.16 37.53
C LYS A 252 19.78 8.05 37.13
N HIS A 253 20.29 6.96 36.56
CA HIS A 253 19.79 5.57 36.76
C HIS A 253 20.64 4.51 36.00
N LYS A 254 21.98 4.57 36.10
CA LYS A 254 22.85 3.44 35.64
C LYS A 254 23.86 3.03 36.70
N LYS A 255 23.45 2.18 37.65
CA LYS A 255 24.34 1.24 38.36
C LYS A 255 23.55 0.05 38.93
N THR A 256 23.63 -1.11 38.27
CA THR A 256 23.90 -2.47 38.83
C THR A 256 23.80 -3.51 37.71
N GLN A 257 24.95 -4.14 37.33
CA GLN A 257 25.26 -5.58 37.45
C GLN A 257 24.57 -6.49 36.39
N THR A 258 25.14 -7.52 35.74
CA THR A 258 26.42 -8.26 35.82
C THR A 258 26.51 -9.20 34.60
N HIS A 259 27.74 -9.61 34.25
CA HIS A 259 28.11 -10.61 33.22
C HIS A 259 27.39 -11.97 33.34
N PHE A 260 26.98 -12.54 32.19
CA PHE A 260 26.97 -13.98 31.89
C PHE A 260 26.91 -14.21 30.36
N GLU A 261 27.76 -15.09 29.85
CA GLU A 261 27.69 -15.76 28.53
C GLU A 261 28.25 -17.19 28.69
N PRO A 262 28.05 -18.14 27.76
CA PRO A 262 26.96 -18.34 26.81
C PRO A 262 26.46 -19.82 26.76
N VAL A 263 25.26 -20.09 26.25
CA VAL A 263 24.88 -21.44 25.77
C VAL A 263 24.01 -21.34 24.51
N PHE A 264 24.52 -21.89 23.41
CA PHE A 264 23.84 -22.08 22.13
C PHE A 264 22.56 -22.92 22.27
N LYS A 265 21.42 -22.39 21.81
CA LYS A 265 20.30 -23.18 21.26
C LYS A 265 19.69 -22.45 20.07
N ILE A 266 19.69 -23.15 18.95
CA ILE A 266 19.06 -22.77 17.68
C ILE A 266 17.54 -22.81 17.85
N SER A 267 16.89 -21.66 17.72
CA SER A 267 15.48 -21.55 17.31
C SER A 267 15.29 -20.20 16.62
N ASN A 268 15.26 -20.18 15.29
CA ASN A 268 15.03 -18.96 14.53
C ASN A 268 13.58 -18.51 14.73
N LYS A 269 13.41 -17.48 15.56
CA LYS A 269 12.18 -16.75 15.82
C LYS A 269 12.58 -15.27 15.89
N LEU A 270 12.50 -14.56 14.76
CA LEU A 270 12.53 -13.09 14.68
C LEU A 270 11.26 -12.71 13.89
N ARG A 271 10.19 -12.14 14.45
CA ARG A 271 10.02 -10.82 15.09
C ARG A 271 10.64 -9.69 14.27
N SER A 272 9.93 -9.31 13.21
CA SER A 272 10.06 -8.01 12.53
C SER A 272 9.09 -7.03 13.19
N ALA A 273 9.63 -5.91 13.67
CA ALA A 273 8.88 -4.74 14.13
C ALA A 273 9.39 -3.54 13.29
N THR A 274 8.50 -2.98 12.49
CA THR A 274 8.74 -1.78 11.69
C THR A 274 8.61 -0.52 12.56
N LEU A 275 9.39 0.50 12.21
CA LEU A 275 9.69 1.75 12.94
C LEU A 275 8.52 2.74 13.10
N PHE A 276 7.28 2.24 13.14
CA PHE A 276 6.11 2.97 13.66
C PHE A 276 5.11 1.99 14.30
N SER A 277 5.58 1.22 15.28
CA SER A 277 4.72 0.44 16.18
C SER A 277 4.53 1.20 17.49
N GLY A 278 3.56 2.10 17.48
CA GLY A 278 3.03 2.77 18.67
C GLY A 278 1.53 2.95 18.52
#